data_AF-A0A6A0IQY6-F1
#
_entry.id   AF-A0A6A0IQY6-F1
#
_cell.length_a   1.000
_cell.length_b   1.000
_cell.length_c   1.000
_cell.angle_alpha   90.00
_cell.angle_beta   90.00
_cell.angle_gamma   90.00
#
_symmetry.space_group_name_H-M   'P 1'
#
loop_
_entity.id
_entity.type
_entity.pdbx_description
1 polymer ?
#
loop_
_entity_poly.entity_id
_entity_poly.type
_entity_poly.pdbx_seq_one_letter_code
_entity_poly.pdbx_strand_id
1 'polypeptide(L)'
;MRRPPESAPPLLALLALLLAVLPPASSRADEPPGAPAPGRLAPRVPCAALPGTSYALYLPPGFTTERRWPVLLLLDARGRGAEAAGPFVPAAGRLGLVLASSNDSMSDGPLDPTLKALVGMLDDVRRRFAADDSRLLFGGFSGGARAAAFFANVAKLPVAGLLLAGAGLAEGQDPKTAKPVPVFATVGETDFNYYEVRHLGRALQARGVPARVAVFDGGHEWPPEPVAAEALAWLVRTAARIPGEEPGAGPTVPPSVRRREERERKELEDRLALLVKLVEGSGTESAARVARKLGVEELKRARSSASREERLFAERTLFALRVRASFYLPSELEAAGRPDRAALSRAVAAEIGPGAPAHPAPSGAPTPLP
;
A
#
# COMPACT_ATOMS: atom_id res chain seq x y z
N MET A 1 42.44 -58.71 8.98
CA MET A 1 42.85 -57.55 8.15
C MET A 1 42.22 -56.31 8.78
N ARG A 2 43.00 -55.58 9.62
CA ARG A 2 43.51 -54.20 9.41
C ARG A 2 42.37 -53.16 9.27
N ARG A 3 42.22 -52.09 10.06
CA ARG A 3 42.63 -51.62 11.41
C ARG A 3 41.78 -50.33 11.59
N PRO A 4 41.10 -50.08 12.72
CA PRO A 4 40.73 -48.71 13.16
C PRO A 4 41.95 -48.09 13.89
N PRO A 5 41.90 -46.92 14.58
CA PRO A 5 40.97 -45.78 14.69
C PRO A 5 41.68 -44.43 14.34
N GLU A 6 41.16 -43.22 14.57
CA GLU A 6 41.55 -42.33 15.70
C GLU A 6 40.84 -40.95 15.52
N SER A 7 39.93 -40.54 16.38
CA SER A 7 40.12 -39.65 17.55
C SER A 7 40.70 -38.25 17.25
N ALA A 8 39.85 -37.21 17.34
CA ALA A 8 40.26 -35.93 17.93
C ALA A 8 40.45 -36.15 19.45
N PRO A 9 41.33 -35.42 20.20
CA PRO A 9 41.26 -33.96 20.44
C PRO A 9 42.70 -33.35 20.73
N PRO A 10 42.96 -32.26 21.51
CA PRO A 10 42.15 -31.14 22.03
C PRO A 10 42.74 -29.70 21.84
N LEU A 11 41.87 -28.70 22.05
CA LEU A 11 42.03 -27.44 22.79
C LEU A 11 43.44 -26.80 23.06
N LEU A 12 43.52 -25.49 22.74
CA LEU A 12 44.22 -24.42 23.48
C LEU A 12 45.75 -24.56 23.71
N ALA A 13 46.56 -23.76 22.99
CA ALA A 13 47.39 -22.69 23.58
C ALA A 13 48.51 -22.21 22.62
N LEU A 14 48.54 -20.88 22.42
CA LEU A 14 49.75 -20.06 22.34
C LEU A 14 50.69 -20.20 21.12
N LEU A 15 50.54 -19.28 20.16
CA LEU A 15 51.69 -18.43 19.82
C LEU A 15 51.19 -17.03 19.43
N ALA A 16 51.45 -16.10 20.35
CA ALA A 16 51.41 -14.68 20.11
C ALA A 16 52.43 -14.29 19.02
N LEU A 17 52.27 -13.04 18.56
CA LEU A 17 53.27 -12.21 17.85
C LEU A 17 53.13 -12.16 16.31
N LEU A 18 52.29 -11.24 15.83
CA LEU A 18 52.81 -10.12 15.03
C LEU A 18 51.86 -8.92 15.15
N LEU A 19 52.25 -7.98 16.00
CA LEU A 19 51.76 -6.61 16.01
C LEU A 19 52.19 -5.95 14.70
N ALA A 20 51.27 -5.83 13.74
CA ALA A 20 51.41 -4.86 12.67
C ALA A 20 50.60 -3.62 13.05
N VAL A 21 51.31 -2.51 13.22
CA VAL A 21 50.77 -1.16 13.41
C VAL A 21 49.83 -0.86 12.24
N LEU A 22 48.52 -0.90 12.48
CA LEU A 22 47.53 -0.34 11.57
C LEU A 22 47.63 1.20 11.69
N PRO A 23 47.78 1.94 10.57
CA PRO A 23 47.65 3.39 10.62
C PRO A 23 46.24 3.75 11.08
N PRO A 24 46.03 4.90 11.73
CA PRO A 24 44.69 5.34 12.07
C PRO A 24 43.89 5.46 10.78
N ALA A 25 42.81 4.67 10.68
CA ALA A 25 41.82 4.85 9.63
C ALA A 25 41.23 6.26 9.80
N SER A 26 41.66 7.19 8.94
CA SER A 26 41.01 8.48 8.82
C SER A 26 39.56 8.24 8.40
N SER A 27 38.65 8.62 9.30
CA SER A 27 37.22 8.61 9.09
C SER A 27 36.82 9.57 7.98
N ARG A 28 36.55 9.02 6.79
CA ARG A 28 35.33 9.40 6.06
C ARG A 28 34.44 8.17 6.13
N ALA A 29 33.28 8.31 6.76
CA ALA A 29 32.23 7.33 6.57
C ALA A 29 31.94 7.32 5.06
N ASP A 30 32.37 6.28 4.36
CA ASP A 30 32.07 6.13 2.95
C ASP A 30 30.55 6.19 2.79
N GLU A 31 30.08 7.24 2.11
CA GLU A 31 28.67 7.46 1.87
C GLU A 31 28.13 6.23 1.12
N PRO A 32 27.09 5.55 1.63
CA PRO A 32 26.68 4.29 1.05
C PRO A 32 26.27 4.50 -0.42
N PRO A 33 26.79 3.70 -1.38
CA PRO A 33 26.63 3.95 -2.81
C PRO A 33 25.18 4.25 -3.23
N GLY A 34 24.96 5.41 -3.84
CA GLY A 34 23.63 5.85 -4.29
C GLY A 34 22.74 6.51 -3.22
N ALA A 35 23.26 6.81 -2.02
CA ALA A 35 22.56 7.64 -1.06
C ALA A 35 22.38 9.08 -1.61
N PRO A 36 21.18 9.68 -1.49
CA PRO A 36 21.00 11.09 -1.85
C PRO A 36 21.61 12.00 -0.78
N ALA A 37 22.04 13.19 -1.20
CA ALA A 37 22.26 14.28 -0.26
C ALA A 37 20.98 14.54 0.57
N PRO A 38 21.10 14.79 1.89
CA PRO A 38 19.95 15.13 2.73
C PRO A 38 19.09 16.25 2.16
N GLY A 39 17.77 16.11 2.27
CA GLY A 39 16.78 17.02 1.71
C GLY A 39 16.43 16.77 0.24
N ARG A 40 17.03 15.77 -0.43
CA ARG A 40 16.70 15.39 -1.81
C ARG A 40 16.13 13.97 -1.89
N LEU A 41 15.15 13.79 -2.77
CA LEU A 41 14.62 12.47 -3.13
C LEU A 41 15.46 11.89 -4.27
N ALA A 42 16.15 10.78 -4.03
CA ALA A 42 16.72 9.96 -5.09
C ALA A 42 15.62 9.03 -5.63
N PRO A 43 15.31 9.04 -6.93
CA PRO A 43 14.25 8.20 -7.49
C PRO A 43 14.64 6.71 -7.56
N ARG A 44 15.95 6.41 -7.54
CA ARG A 44 16.46 5.05 -7.68
C ARG A 44 17.74 4.85 -6.89
N VAL A 45 17.63 4.08 -5.81
CA VAL A 45 18.74 3.55 -5.02
C VAL A 45 18.71 2.03 -5.15
N PRO A 46 19.77 1.39 -5.66
CA PRO A 46 19.85 -0.07 -5.72
C PRO A 46 19.83 -0.68 -4.32
N CYS A 47 19.07 -1.76 -4.15
CA CYS A 47 19.04 -2.52 -2.90
C CYS A 47 20.29 -3.40 -2.81
N ALA A 48 21.14 -3.19 -1.80
CA ALA A 48 22.43 -3.89 -1.72
C ALA A 48 22.27 -5.40 -1.46
N ALA A 49 21.31 -5.77 -0.60
CA ALA A 49 21.06 -7.17 -0.25
C ALA A 49 20.14 -7.91 -1.23
N LEU A 50 19.57 -7.20 -2.22
CA LEU A 50 18.70 -7.81 -3.22
C LEU A 50 19.03 -7.26 -4.60
N PRO A 51 20.05 -7.82 -5.28
CA PRO A 51 20.42 -7.40 -6.62
C PRO A 51 19.22 -7.44 -7.58
N GLY A 52 19.11 -6.40 -8.41
CA GLY A 52 18.02 -6.26 -9.38
C GLY A 52 16.82 -5.44 -8.88
N THR A 53 16.70 -5.18 -7.58
CA THR A 53 15.66 -4.30 -7.03
C THR A 53 16.20 -2.92 -6.65
N SER A 54 15.30 -1.94 -6.55
CA SER A 54 15.61 -0.57 -6.17
C SER A 54 14.44 0.09 -5.45
N TYR A 55 14.71 1.25 -4.86
CA TYR A 55 13.67 2.07 -4.23
C TYR A 55 14.00 3.54 -4.39
N ALA A 56 12.98 4.39 -4.31
CA ALA A 56 13.17 5.81 -4.12
C ALA A 56 13.49 6.08 -2.64
N LEU A 57 14.48 6.93 -2.38
CA LEU A 57 14.96 7.23 -1.03
C LEU A 57 14.98 8.74 -0.80
N TYR A 58 14.41 9.16 0.31
CA TYR A 58 14.55 10.52 0.83
C TYR A 58 15.17 10.47 2.22
N LEU A 59 16.25 11.22 2.40
CA LEU A 59 16.87 11.46 3.70
C LEU A 59 16.50 12.87 4.16
N PRO A 60 15.97 13.07 5.38
CA PRO A 60 15.54 14.39 5.84
C PRO A 60 16.74 15.33 6.04
N PRO A 61 16.53 16.67 6.05
CA PRO A 61 17.58 17.62 6.41
C PRO A 61 18.20 17.28 7.77
N GLY A 62 19.53 17.37 7.85
CA GLY A 62 20.26 16.98 9.07
C GLY A 62 20.36 15.47 9.28
N PHE A 63 20.07 14.65 8.26
CA PHE A 63 20.34 13.22 8.30
C PHE A 63 21.82 12.94 8.55
N THR A 64 22.09 12.09 9.54
CA THR A 64 23.42 11.58 9.86
C THR A 64 23.30 10.13 10.37
N THR A 65 24.37 9.35 10.34
CA THR A 65 24.37 7.94 10.75
C THR A 65 24.60 7.74 12.26
N GLU A 66 24.96 8.80 12.99
CA GLU A 66 25.24 8.79 14.44
C GLU A 66 23.96 8.70 15.30
N ARG A 67 22.78 8.90 14.70
CA ARG A 67 21.48 8.71 15.37
C ARG A 67 20.55 7.82 14.56
N ARG A 68 19.55 7.27 15.23
CA ARG A 68 18.54 6.42 14.60
C ARG A 68 17.33 7.24 14.14
N TRP A 69 16.80 6.90 12.97
CA TRP A 69 15.74 7.67 12.28
C TRP A 69 14.43 6.89 12.18
N PRO A 70 13.28 7.54 12.38
CA PRO A 70 11.98 6.97 12.03
C PRO A 70 11.86 6.84 10.50
N VAL A 71 11.25 5.76 10.04
CA VAL A 71 11.20 5.41 8.61
C VAL A 71 9.78 5.10 8.18
N LEU A 72 9.36 5.63 7.03
CA LEU A 72 8.19 5.16 6.32
C LEU A 72 8.57 4.39 5.06
N LEU A 73 8.14 3.13 5.02
CA LEU A 73 8.27 2.25 3.86
C LEU A 73 6.98 2.27 3.03
N LEU A 74 7.08 2.58 1.74
CA LEU A 74 5.94 2.73 0.84
C LEU A 74 5.93 1.69 -0.29
N LEU A 75 4.73 1.25 -0.65
CA LEU A 75 4.44 0.37 -1.77
C LEU A 75 3.44 1.04 -2.72
N ASP A 76 3.89 1.39 -3.92
CA ASP A 76 3.00 1.82 -5.00
C ASP A 76 2.42 0.61 -5.71
N ALA A 77 1.16 0.70 -6.15
CA ALA A 77 0.50 -0.40 -6.85
C ALA A 77 1.19 -0.81 -8.17
N ARG A 78 2.05 0.07 -8.72
CA ARG A 78 2.75 -0.10 -10.00
C ARG A 78 4.26 0.18 -9.89
N GLY A 79 4.83 0.16 -8.69
CA GLY A 79 6.28 0.28 -8.50
C GLY A 79 6.82 1.67 -8.81
N ARG A 80 5.98 2.72 -8.76
CA ARG A 80 6.40 4.10 -9.01
C ARG A 80 6.88 4.74 -7.71
N GLY A 81 8.03 4.30 -7.20
CA GLY A 81 8.50 4.67 -5.87
C GLY A 81 8.68 6.18 -5.67
N ALA A 82 9.20 6.89 -6.67
CA ALA A 82 9.38 8.34 -6.58
C ALA A 82 8.03 9.10 -6.55
N GLU A 83 7.05 8.67 -7.34
CA GLU A 83 5.70 9.25 -7.35
C GLU A 83 4.99 9.01 -6.02
N ALA A 84 5.09 7.80 -5.47
CA ALA A 84 4.53 7.46 -4.17
C ALA A 84 5.16 8.25 -3.02
N ALA A 85 6.48 8.47 -3.03
CA ALA A 85 7.17 9.24 -2.00
C ALA A 85 6.90 10.75 -2.09
N GLY A 86 6.66 11.28 -3.29
CA GLY A 86 6.56 12.71 -3.58
C GLY A 86 5.67 13.51 -2.61
N PRO A 87 4.38 13.14 -2.44
CA PRO A 87 3.46 13.85 -1.54
C PRO A 87 3.94 13.94 -0.08
N PHE A 88 4.81 13.03 0.35
CA PHE A 88 5.29 12.91 1.72
C PHE A 88 6.59 13.67 1.99
N VAL A 89 7.36 13.99 0.95
CA VAL A 89 8.70 14.60 1.07
C VAL A 89 8.70 15.89 1.91
N PRO A 90 7.80 16.88 1.68
CA PRO A 90 7.84 18.12 2.44
C PRO A 90 7.60 17.92 3.94
N ALA A 91 6.67 17.04 4.30
CA ALA A 91 6.38 16.72 5.70
C ALA A 91 7.46 15.83 6.33
N ALA A 92 8.02 14.88 5.59
CA ALA A 92 9.14 14.06 6.04
C ALA A 92 10.37 14.90 6.39
N GLY A 93 10.67 15.93 5.59
CA GLY A 93 11.74 16.87 5.88
C GLY A 93 11.54 17.64 7.18
N ARG A 94 10.31 18.12 7.44
CA ARG A 94 9.98 18.85 8.68
C ARG A 94 9.95 17.95 9.92
N LEU A 95 9.51 16.70 9.77
CA LEU A 95 9.34 15.74 10.86
C LEU A 95 10.60 14.90 11.14
N GLY A 96 11.63 15.00 10.30
CA GLY A 96 12.84 14.19 10.43
C GLY A 96 12.58 12.72 10.14
N LEU A 97 11.91 12.40 9.04
CA LEU A 97 11.53 11.04 8.63
C LEU A 97 12.31 10.62 7.38
N VAL A 98 12.85 9.39 7.36
CA VAL A 98 13.36 8.77 6.14
C VAL A 98 12.17 8.17 5.36
N LEU A 99 12.13 8.38 4.04
CA LEU A 99 11.18 7.70 3.16
C LEU A 99 11.92 6.70 2.29
N ALA A 100 11.43 5.47 2.25
CA ALA A 100 11.88 4.46 1.30
C ALA A 100 10.66 3.89 0.57
N SER A 101 10.58 4.06 -0.74
CA SER A 101 9.44 3.61 -1.54
C SER A 101 9.89 2.65 -2.62
N SER A 102 9.35 1.42 -2.62
CA SER A 102 9.78 0.38 -3.54
C SER A 102 9.52 0.78 -4.99
N ASN A 103 10.48 0.48 -5.88
CA ASN A 103 10.29 0.55 -7.33
C ASN A 103 9.85 -0.79 -7.95
N ASP A 104 9.67 -1.82 -7.12
CA ASP A 104 9.47 -3.20 -7.55
C ASP A 104 8.20 -3.82 -6.93
N SER A 105 7.31 -2.98 -6.39
CA SER A 105 5.99 -3.39 -5.89
C SER A 105 4.96 -3.41 -7.01
N MET A 106 4.07 -4.39 -7.00
CA MET A 106 3.03 -4.55 -8.01
C MET A 106 1.80 -5.24 -7.43
N SER A 107 0.62 -4.74 -7.81
CA SER A 107 -0.68 -5.23 -7.30
C SER A 107 -1.38 -6.23 -8.22
N ASP A 108 -0.94 -6.33 -9.48
CA ASP A 108 -1.60 -7.10 -10.53
C ASP A 108 -1.05 -8.53 -10.65
N GLY A 109 -0.26 -8.98 -9.67
CA GLY A 109 0.40 -10.29 -9.67
C GLY A 109 0.49 -10.91 -8.28
N PRO A 110 1.25 -12.00 -8.12
CA PRO A 110 1.47 -12.63 -6.82
C PRO A 110 1.99 -11.63 -5.79
N LEU A 111 1.63 -11.84 -4.52
CA LEU A 111 2.05 -10.97 -3.42
C LEU A 111 3.55 -11.13 -3.07
N ASP A 112 4.10 -12.33 -3.27
CA ASP A 112 5.46 -12.70 -2.83
C ASP A 112 6.57 -11.77 -3.37
N PRO A 113 6.62 -11.40 -4.67
CA PRO A 113 7.60 -10.44 -5.17
C PRO A 113 7.54 -9.08 -4.47
N THR A 114 6.32 -8.56 -4.24
CA THR A 114 6.12 -7.29 -3.53
C THR A 114 6.62 -7.38 -2.09
N LEU A 115 6.34 -8.47 -1.38
CA LEU A 115 6.85 -8.68 -0.01
C LEU A 115 8.36 -8.86 0.02
N LYS A 116 8.93 -9.57 -0.96
CA LYS A 116 10.39 -9.73 -1.10
C LYS A 116 11.07 -8.38 -1.31
N ALA A 117 10.49 -7.52 -2.16
CA ALA A 117 10.99 -6.16 -2.39
C ALA A 117 10.90 -5.31 -1.11
N LEU A 118 9.78 -5.38 -0.39
CA LEU A 118 9.61 -4.68 0.90
C LEU A 118 10.66 -5.12 1.93
N VAL A 119 10.85 -6.45 2.10
CA VAL A 119 11.81 -7.00 3.07
C VAL A 119 13.24 -6.61 2.70
N GLY A 120 13.62 -6.71 1.41
CA GLY A 120 14.93 -6.28 0.94
C GLY A 120 15.18 -4.79 1.20
N MET A 121 14.21 -3.94 0.86
CA MET A 121 14.29 -2.50 1.12
C MET A 121 14.39 -2.18 2.62
N LEU A 122 13.57 -2.82 3.46
CA LEU A 122 13.61 -2.67 4.91
C LEU A 122 15.00 -3.01 5.48
N ASP A 123 15.54 -4.13 5.05
CA ASP A 123 16.82 -4.65 5.47
C ASP A 123 17.98 -3.73 5.03
N ASP A 124 17.91 -3.18 3.81
CA ASP A 124 18.85 -2.19 3.29
C ASP A 124 18.83 -0.88 4.10
N VAL A 125 17.63 -0.37 4.39
CA VAL A 125 17.45 0.86 5.19
C VAL A 125 17.91 0.69 6.63
N ARG A 126 17.67 -0.47 7.24
CA ARG A 126 18.16 -0.81 8.59
C ARG A 126 19.67 -0.84 8.70
N ARG A 127 20.36 -1.34 7.67
CA ARG A 127 21.83 -1.42 7.67
C ARG A 127 22.51 -0.12 7.26
N ARG A 128 22.01 0.55 6.22
CA ARG A 128 22.72 1.67 5.58
C ARG A 128 22.29 3.05 6.07
N PHE A 129 21.05 3.17 6.54
CA PHE A 129 20.42 4.48 6.76
C PHE A 129 19.92 4.66 8.20
N ALA A 130 20.56 3.95 9.14
CA ALA A 130 20.35 4.10 10.58
C ALA A 130 18.86 4.07 11.00
N ALA A 131 18.04 3.19 10.41
CA ALA A 131 16.64 3.07 10.79
C ALA A 131 16.45 2.69 12.26
N ASP A 132 15.46 3.30 12.90
CA ASP A 132 15.00 2.93 14.23
C ASP A 132 13.91 1.86 14.15
N ASP A 133 14.24 0.65 14.61
CA ASP A 133 13.35 -0.51 14.57
C ASP A 133 12.06 -0.32 15.40
N SER A 134 12.05 0.63 16.34
CA SER A 134 10.85 0.97 17.13
C SER A 134 9.93 1.97 16.45
N ARG A 135 10.38 2.60 15.35
CA ARG A 135 9.67 3.69 14.64
C ARG A 135 9.54 3.40 13.13
N LEU A 136 9.28 2.14 12.81
CA LEU A 136 8.99 1.68 11.45
C LEU A 136 7.51 1.85 11.11
N LEU A 137 7.22 2.74 10.18
CA LEU A 137 5.91 2.93 9.56
C LEU A 137 5.89 2.22 8.22
N PHE A 138 4.75 1.64 7.87
CA PHE A 138 4.55 0.97 6.58
C PHE A 138 3.32 1.55 5.90
N GLY A 139 3.35 1.66 4.59
CA GLY A 139 2.19 2.14 3.86
C GLY A 139 2.22 1.77 2.40
N GLY A 140 1.13 2.11 1.74
CA GLY A 140 0.98 1.84 0.33
C GLY A 140 -0.30 2.42 -0.22
N PHE A 141 -0.44 2.27 -1.53
CA PHE A 141 -1.62 2.69 -2.27
C PHE A 141 -2.28 1.49 -2.96
N SER A 142 -3.62 1.42 -2.88
CA SER A 142 -4.43 0.36 -3.49
C SER A 142 -3.92 -1.04 -3.08
N GLY A 143 -3.55 -1.92 -4.00
CA GLY A 143 -2.97 -3.22 -3.65
C GLY A 143 -1.64 -3.12 -2.88
N GLY A 144 -0.87 -2.03 -3.01
CA GLY A 144 0.28 -1.75 -2.16
C GLY A 144 -0.10 -1.48 -0.70
N ALA A 145 -1.25 -0.81 -0.46
CA ALA A 145 -1.78 -0.63 0.89
C ALA A 145 -2.16 -1.97 1.53
N ARG A 146 -2.83 -2.84 0.74
CA ARG A 146 -3.16 -4.21 1.15
C ARG A 146 -1.89 -5.02 1.48
N ALA A 147 -0.85 -4.93 0.65
CA ALA A 147 0.42 -5.60 0.89
C ALA A 147 1.10 -5.10 2.19
N ALA A 148 1.09 -3.79 2.44
CA ALA A 148 1.63 -3.21 3.67
C ALA A 148 0.85 -3.67 4.91
N ALA A 149 -0.49 -3.69 4.84
CA ALA A 149 -1.36 -4.19 5.90
C ALA A 149 -1.16 -5.70 6.15
N PHE A 150 -1.04 -6.50 5.09
CA PHE A 150 -0.73 -7.92 5.18
C PHE A 150 0.60 -8.12 5.91
N PHE A 151 1.66 -7.45 5.44
CA PHE A 151 2.99 -7.53 6.04
C PHE A 151 2.95 -7.17 7.52
N ALA A 152 2.34 -6.05 7.88
CA ALA A 152 2.23 -5.62 9.28
C ALA A 152 1.54 -6.67 10.15
N ASN A 153 0.52 -7.34 9.63
CA ASN A 153 -0.22 -8.36 10.35
C ASN A 153 0.58 -9.66 10.56
N VAL A 154 1.47 -10.04 9.64
CA VAL A 154 2.24 -11.29 9.75
C VAL A 154 3.66 -11.10 10.30
N ALA A 155 4.22 -9.90 10.16
CA ALA A 155 5.57 -9.56 10.59
C ALA A 155 5.80 -9.80 12.09
N LYS A 156 6.97 -10.34 12.43
CA LYS A 156 7.40 -10.55 13.82
C LYS A 156 8.28 -9.41 14.36
N LEU A 157 8.25 -8.25 13.71
CA LEU A 157 8.94 -7.04 14.14
C LEU A 157 7.94 -5.97 14.62
N PRO A 158 8.38 -4.99 15.44
CA PRO A 158 7.53 -3.86 15.80
C PRO A 158 7.08 -3.07 14.57
N VAL A 159 5.78 -2.77 14.50
CA VAL A 159 5.19 -1.89 13.49
C VAL A 159 4.58 -0.71 14.23
N ALA A 160 5.14 0.48 14.00
CA ALA A 160 4.77 1.69 14.73
C ALA A 160 3.47 2.33 14.20
N GLY A 161 3.11 2.06 12.94
CA GLY A 161 1.90 2.58 12.32
C GLY A 161 1.77 2.19 10.85
N LEU A 162 0.56 2.31 10.33
CA LEU A 162 0.20 2.03 8.94
C LEU A 162 -0.38 3.27 8.24
N LEU A 163 0.09 3.53 7.02
CA LEU A 163 -0.50 4.50 6.09
C LEU A 163 -1.20 3.75 4.94
N LEU A 164 -2.53 3.77 4.91
CA LEU A 164 -3.31 3.01 3.92
C LEU A 164 -4.04 3.95 2.97
N ALA A 165 -3.54 4.13 1.74
CA ALA A 165 -4.15 4.99 0.74
C ALA A 165 -5.02 4.20 -0.25
N GLY A 166 -6.26 4.62 -0.45
CA GLY A 166 -7.16 4.08 -1.47
C GLY A 166 -7.55 2.61 -1.31
N ALA A 167 -7.24 1.96 -0.18
CA ALA A 167 -7.65 0.58 0.12
C ALA A 167 -7.51 0.28 1.62
N GLY A 168 -8.21 -0.75 2.08
CA GLY A 168 -8.15 -1.27 3.45
C GLY A 168 -7.16 -2.43 3.62
N LEU A 169 -7.58 -3.46 4.36
CA LEU A 169 -6.74 -4.64 4.66
C LEU A 169 -6.64 -5.59 3.45
N ALA A 170 -5.70 -6.53 3.47
CA ALA A 170 -5.67 -7.56 2.44
C ALA A 170 -6.87 -8.51 2.53
N GLU A 171 -7.18 -9.17 1.42
CA GLU A 171 -8.22 -10.18 1.37
C GLU A 171 -8.00 -11.26 2.44
N GLY A 172 -9.11 -11.71 3.07
CA GLY A 172 -9.07 -12.66 4.18
C GLY A 172 -8.68 -12.07 5.53
N GLN A 173 -8.29 -10.80 5.62
CA GLN A 173 -8.03 -10.13 6.90
C GLN A 173 -9.29 -9.45 7.43
N ASP A 174 -9.66 -9.77 8.67
CA ASP A 174 -10.77 -9.11 9.36
C ASP A 174 -10.23 -7.96 10.22
N PRO A 175 -10.73 -6.72 10.08
CA PRO A 175 -10.37 -5.63 10.97
C PRO A 175 -10.70 -5.90 12.44
N LYS A 176 -11.49 -6.92 12.79
CA LYS A 176 -11.74 -7.40 14.17
C LYS A 176 -10.60 -8.21 14.76
N THR A 177 -9.81 -8.89 13.92
CA THR A 177 -8.72 -9.79 14.36
C THR A 177 -7.33 -9.31 13.98
N ALA A 178 -7.23 -8.32 13.08
CA ALA A 178 -5.96 -7.71 12.69
C ALA A 178 -5.19 -7.16 13.88
N LYS A 179 -3.85 -7.21 13.84
CA LYS A 179 -2.97 -6.66 14.89
C LYS A 179 -3.34 -5.20 15.21
N PRO A 180 -3.34 -4.79 16.49
CA PRO A 180 -3.74 -3.46 16.91
C PRO A 180 -2.61 -2.43 16.66
N VAL A 181 -2.38 -2.12 15.39
CA VAL A 181 -1.40 -1.12 14.94
C VAL A 181 -2.13 0.19 14.64
N PRO A 182 -1.58 1.37 15.00
CA PRO A 182 -2.17 2.65 14.60
C PRO A 182 -2.32 2.77 13.08
N VAL A 183 -3.48 3.24 12.59
CA VAL A 183 -3.76 3.37 11.15
C VAL A 183 -4.17 4.79 10.79
N PHE A 184 -3.48 5.38 9.82
CA PHE A 184 -3.99 6.54 9.10
C PHE A 184 -4.36 6.11 7.68
N ALA A 185 -5.64 6.15 7.35
CA ALA A 185 -6.12 5.82 6.03
C ALA A 185 -6.52 7.08 5.25
N THR A 186 -6.34 7.04 3.93
CA THR A 186 -6.75 8.13 3.03
C THR A 186 -7.57 7.57 1.88
N VAL A 187 -8.56 8.32 1.40
CA VAL A 187 -9.37 7.91 0.25
C VAL A 187 -9.96 9.13 -0.46
N GLY A 188 -9.98 9.11 -1.79
CA GLY A 188 -10.63 10.15 -2.58
C GLY A 188 -12.15 10.07 -2.45
N GLU A 189 -12.84 11.21 -2.59
CA GLU A 189 -14.29 11.26 -2.51
C GLU A 189 -14.99 10.44 -3.60
N THR A 190 -14.35 10.22 -4.75
CA THR A 190 -14.93 9.44 -5.86
C THR A 190 -14.34 8.03 -5.98
N ASP A 191 -13.43 7.65 -5.08
CA ASP A 191 -12.75 6.35 -5.07
C ASP A 191 -13.74 5.18 -4.88
N PHE A 192 -13.58 4.13 -5.67
CA PHE A 192 -14.40 2.92 -5.57
C PHE A 192 -14.24 2.19 -4.23
N ASN A 193 -13.11 2.35 -3.55
CA ASN A 193 -12.83 1.81 -2.22
C ASN A 193 -13.26 2.75 -1.08
N TYR A 194 -13.99 3.84 -1.37
CA TYR A 194 -14.46 4.79 -0.35
C TYR A 194 -15.13 4.10 0.83
N TYR A 195 -16.15 3.28 0.59
CA TYR A 195 -16.90 2.64 1.67
C TYR A 195 -16.07 1.61 2.44
N GLU A 196 -15.12 0.93 1.77
CA GLU A 196 -14.20 0.00 2.40
C GLU A 196 -13.28 0.71 3.39
N VAL A 197 -12.60 1.78 2.96
CA VAL A 197 -11.68 2.55 3.81
C VAL A 197 -12.42 3.17 4.99
N ARG A 198 -13.62 3.71 4.74
CA ARG A 198 -14.48 4.29 5.78
C ARG A 198 -14.94 3.25 6.79
N HIS A 199 -15.30 2.04 6.33
CA HIS A 199 -15.68 0.93 7.19
C HIS A 199 -14.49 0.45 8.04
N LEU A 200 -13.30 0.31 7.45
CA LEU A 200 -12.07 -0.07 8.16
C LEU A 200 -11.79 0.88 9.34
N GLY A 201 -11.79 2.18 9.10
CA GLY A 201 -11.53 3.17 10.15
C GLY A 201 -12.50 3.03 11.33
N ARG A 202 -13.80 2.87 11.05
CA ARG A 202 -14.82 2.65 12.08
C ARG A 202 -14.61 1.34 12.85
N ALA A 203 -14.28 0.26 12.14
CA ALA A 203 -14.07 -1.04 12.75
C ALA A 203 -12.85 -1.04 13.69
N LEU A 204 -11.77 -0.36 13.32
CA LEU A 204 -10.59 -0.20 14.17
C LEU A 204 -10.87 0.69 15.39
N GLN A 205 -11.54 1.83 15.20
CA GLN A 205 -11.96 2.71 16.29
C GLN A 205 -12.88 2.00 17.29
N ALA A 206 -13.81 1.16 16.82
CA ALA A 206 -14.69 0.37 17.68
C ALA A 206 -13.94 -0.67 18.53
N ARG A 207 -12.72 -1.06 18.14
CA ARG A 207 -11.82 -1.93 18.91
C ARG A 207 -10.89 -1.17 19.85
N GLY A 208 -10.95 0.17 19.86
CA GLY A 208 -9.98 1.01 20.57
C GLY A 208 -8.59 1.05 19.92
N VAL A 209 -8.46 0.61 18.65
CA VAL A 209 -7.22 0.76 17.90
C VAL A 209 -7.16 2.20 17.37
N PRO A 210 -6.08 2.97 17.62
CA PRO A 210 -5.94 4.32 17.09
C PRO A 210 -6.07 4.32 15.56
N ALA A 211 -7.12 4.95 15.05
CA ALA A 211 -7.35 5.03 13.62
C ALA A 211 -7.95 6.37 13.21
N ARG A 212 -7.47 6.91 12.09
CA ARG A 212 -7.97 8.13 11.45
C ARG A 212 -8.16 7.90 9.97
N VAL A 213 -9.24 8.46 9.41
CA VAL A 213 -9.52 8.41 7.98
C VAL A 213 -9.65 9.83 7.46
N ALA A 214 -8.80 10.22 6.53
CA ALA A 214 -8.93 11.47 5.78
C ALA A 214 -9.56 11.19 4.42
N VAL A 215 -10.57 12.00 4.08
CA VAL A 215 -11.21 12.00 2.78
C VAL A 215 -10.79 13.27 2.04
N PHE A 216 -10.43 13.16 0.77
CA PHE A 216 -9.96 14.29 -0.03
C PHE A 216 -10.71 14.39 -1.36
N ASP A 217 -10.77 15.61 -1.92
CA ASP A 217 -11.30 15.81 -3.27
C ASP A 217 -10.36 15.15 -4.29
N GLY A 218 -10.84 14.07 -4.89
CA GLY A 218 -10.03 13.18 -5.72
C GLY A 218 -10.67 11.82 -5.96
N GLY A 219 -9.97 10.99 -6.73
CA GLY A 219 -10.40 9.65 -7.12
C GLY A 219 -9.58 8.56 -6.46
N HIS A 220 -9.25 7.53 -7.24
CA HIS A 220 -8.38 6.44 -6.80
C HIS A 220 -6.91 6.80 -7.08
N GLU A 221 -6.32 7.56 -6.16
CA GLU A 221 -4.97 8.10 -6.27
C GLU A 221 -4.30 8.28 -4.89
N TRP A 222 -2.99 8.58 -4.89
CA TRP A 222 -2.29 9.00 -3.67
C TRP A 222 -2.88 10.32 -3.14
N PRO A 223 -2.90 10.53 -1.81
CA PRO A 223 -3.44 11.75 -1.25
C PRO A 223 -2.61 12.97 -1.66
N PRO A 224 -3.23 14.16 -1.79
CA PRO A 224 -2.49 15.39 -2.04
C PRO A 224 -1.59 15.74 -0.85
N GLU A 225 -0.56 16.56 -1.09
CA GLU A 225 0.46 16.91 -0.09
C GLU A 225 -0.10 17.32 1.29
N PRO A 226 -1.16 18.17 1.40
CA PRO A 226 -1.67 18.55 2.72
C PRO A 226 -2.19 17.36 3.54
N VAL A 227 -2.82 16.38 2.87
CA VAL A 227 -3.37 15.17 3.51
C VAL A 227 -2.24 14.19 3.83
N ALA A 228 -1.25 14.07 2.95
CA ALA A 228 -0.03 13.31 3.22
C ALA A 228 0.73 13.86 4.45
N ALA A 229 0.82 15.19 4.58
CA ALA A 229 1.43 15.85 5.71
C ALA A 229 0.66 15.62 7.03
N GLU A 230 -0.67 15.69 6.98
CA GLU A 230 -1.53 15.33 8.12
C GLU A 230 -1.30 13.89 8.57
N ALA A 231 -1.25 12.96 7.60
CA ALA A 231 -1.05 11.53 7.86
C ALA A 231 0.27 11.27 8.58
N LEU A 232 1.39 11.82 8.07
CA LEU A 232 2.69 11.65 8.72
C LEU A 232 2.73 12.26 10.11
N ALA A 233 2.22 13.48 10.26
CA ALA A 233 2.25 14.15 11.55
C ALA A 233 1.43 13.38 12.59
N TRP A 234 0.29 12.82 12.21
CA TRP A 234 -0.51 11.97 13.10
C TRP A 234 0.18 10.65 13.43
N LEU A 235 0.75 9.95 12.43
CA LEU A 235 1.43 8.67 12.63
C LEU A 235 2.66 8.82 13.52
N VAL A 236 3.51 9.82 13.28
CA VAL A 236 4.72 10.06 14.07
C VAL A 236 4.37 10.36 15.53
N ARG A 237 3.36 11.22 15.77
CA ARG A 237 2.89 11.50 17.14
C ARG A 237 2.33 10.26 17.83
N THR A 238 1.48 9.51 17.14
CA THR A 238 0.84 8.30 17.68
C THR A 238 1.86 7.21 17.98
N ALA A 239 2.83 7.02 17.09
CA ALA A 239 3.95 6.09 17.27
C ALA A 239 4.84 6.45 18.46
N ALA A 240 5.06 7.75 18.71
CA ALA A 240 5.86 8.21 19.85
C ALA A 240 5.18 8.00 21.22
N ARG A 241 3.88 7.63 21.26
CA ARG A 241 3.08 7.39 22.48
C ARG A 241 3.26 8.48 23.54
N ILE A 242 3.17 9.75 23.13
CA ILE A 242 3.33 10.90 24.04
C ILE A 242 2.30 10.76 25.18
N PRO A 243 2.73 10.53 26.44
CA PRO A 243 1.82 10.29 27.56
C PRO A 243 0.90 11.49 27.81
N GLY A 244 -0.41 11.25 27.95
CA GLY A 244 -1.41 12.30 28.21
C GLY A 244 -2.05 12.91 26.95
N GLU A 245 -1.56 12.59 25.75
CA GLU A 245 -2.19 12.94 24.48
C GLU A 245 -2.82 11.69 23.84
N GLU A 246 -4.15 11.58 23.94
CA GLU A 246 -4.89 10.59 23.15
C GLU A 246 -4.74 10.92 21.65
N PRO A 247 -4.42 9.93 20.78
CA PRO A 247 -4.40 10.15 19.34
C PRO A 247 -5.76 10.70 18.90
N GLY A 248 -5.82 11.99 18.57
CA GLY A 248 -7.09 12.66 18.28
C GLY A 248 -7.89 11.88 17.25
N ALA A 249 -9.09 11.43 17.63
CA ALA A 249 -9.93 10.45 16.91
C ALA A 249 -10.48 10.92 15.54
N GLY A 250 -9.96 12.03 15.01
CA GLY A 250 -10.51 12.73 13.87
C GLY A 250 -11.88 13.34 14.18
N PRO A 251 -12.48 14.05 13.21
CA PRO A 251 -13.84 14.55 13.36
C PRO A 251 -14.83 13.38 13.55
N THR A 252 -15.76 13.54 14.49
CA THR A 252 -16.80 12.54 14.73
C THR A 252 -17.77 12.51 13.55
N VAL A 253 -17.94 11.34 12.93
CA VAL A 253 -18.89 11.18 11.82
C VAL A 253 -20.31 11.16 12.39
N PRO A 254 -21.25 12.00 11.93
CA PRO A 254 -22.62 12.00 12.43
C PRO A 254 -23.31 10.63 12.25
N PRO A 255 -24.17 10.17 13.18
CA PRO A 255 -24.87 8.89 13.04
C PRO A 255 -25.70 8.76 11.76
N SER A 256 -26.28 9.86 11.25
CA SER A 256 -26.99 9.89 9.98
C SER A 256 -26.09 9.55 8.79
N VAL A 257 -24.90 10.15 8.73
CA VAL A 257 -23.88 9.88 7.70
C VAL A 257 -23.41 8.43 7.78
N ARG A 258 -23.16 7.90 9.00
CA ARG A 258 -22.77 6.49 9.17
C ARG A 258 -23.84 5.53 8.63
N ARG A 259 -25.12 5.77 8.95
CA ARG A 259 -26.23 4.93 8.48
C ARG A 259 -26.37 4.98 6.96
N ARG A 260 -26.19 6.15 6.35
CA ARG A 260 -26.20 6.30 4.89
C ARG A 260 -25.06 5.53 4.24
N GLU A 261 -23.81 5.77 4.67
CA GLU A 261 -22.64 5.09 4.12
C GLU A 261 -22.73 3.57 4.26
N GLU A 262 -23.33 3.07 5.35
CA GLU A 262 -23.53 1.63 5.54
C GLU A 262 -24.57 1.04 4.60
N ARG A 263 -25.67 1.76 4.33
CA ARG A 263 -26.64 1.38 3.30
C ARG A 263 -26.01 1.36 1.90
N GLU A 264 -25.28 2.42 1.55
CA GLU A 264 -24.61 2.56 0.25
C GLU A 264 -23.55 1.46 0.06
N ARG A 265 -22.77 1.15 1.11
CA ARG A 265 -21.82 0.04 1.12
C ARG A 265 -22.52 -1.29 0.79
N LYS A 266 -23.62 -1.59 1.49
CA LYS A 266 -24.39 -2.82 1.26
C LYS A 266 -24.96 -2.88 -0.16
N GLU A 267 -25.52 -1.78 -0.65
CA GLU A 267 -26.04 -1.74 -2.02
C GLU A 267 -24.94 -1.97 -3.07
N LEU A 268 -23.75 -1.41 -2.86
CA LEU A 268 -22.59 -1.67 -3.70
C LEU A 268 -22.18 -3.15 -3.64
N GLU A 269 -22.09 -3.75 -2.45
CA GLU A 269 -21.77 -5.17 -2.28
C GLU A 269 -22.77 -6.07 -3.00
N ASP A 270 -24.08 -5.78 -2.88
CA ASP A 270 -25.14 -6.53 -3.55
C ASP A 270 -25.02 -6.44 -5.09
N ARG A 271 -24.69 -5.26 -5.63
CA ARG A 271 -24.45 -5.08 -7.08
C ARG A 271 -23.18 -5.79 -7.56
N LEU A 272 -22.10 -5.77 -6.79
CA LEU A 272 -20.87 -6.51 -7.11
C LEU A 272 -21.11 -8.03 -7.09
N ALA A 273 -21.84 -8.54 -6.10
CA ALA A 273 -22.23 -9.94 -6.04
C ALA A 273 -23.14 -10.33 -7.21
N LEU A 274 -24.08 -9.46 -7.59
CA LEU A 274 -24.93 -9.67 -8.76
C LEU A 274 -24.11 -9.71 -10.07
N LEU A 275 -23.11 -8.84 -10.23
CA LEU A 275 -22.21 -8.86 -11.38
C LEU A 275 -21.51 -10.22 -11.50
N VAL A 276 -20.89 -10.70 -10.41
CA VAL A 276 -20.23 -12.01 -10.38
C VAL A 276 -21.21 -13.11 -10.77
N LYS A 277 -22.38 -13.17 -10.10
CA LYS A 277 -23.41 -14.18 -10.39
C LYS A 277 -23.86 -14.21 -11.85
N LEU A 278 -24.08 -13.03 -12.45
CA LEU A 278 -24.58 -12.92 -13.83
C LEU A 278 -23.50 -13.29 -14.86
N VAL A 279 -22.25 -12.88 -14.62
CA VAL A 279 -21.12 -13.22 -15.50
C VAL A 279 -20.78 -14.70 -15.40
N GLU A 280 -20.79 -15.26 -14.19
CA GLU A 280 -20.41 -16.65 -13.95
C GLU A 280 -21.50 -17.66 -14.32
N GLY A 281 -22.76 -17.24 -14.40
CA GLY A 281 -23.88 -18.12 -14.74
C GLY A 281 -23.69 -18.83 -16.09
N SER A 282 -24.33 -20.00 -16.26
CA SER A 282 -24.28 -20.79 -17.49
C SER A 282 -25.05 -20.18 -18.67
N GLY A 283 -25.80 -19.09 -18.44
CA GLY A 283 -26.64 -18.45 -19.46
C GLY A 283 -25.87 -17.75 -20.59
N THR A 284 -26.61 -17.39 -21.64
CA THR A 284 -26.15 -16.62 -22.82
C THR A 284 -26.43 -15.12 -22.67
N GLU A 285 -26.31 -14.58 -21.45
CA GLU A 285 -26.61 -13.17 -21.22
C GLU A 285 -25.66 -12.26 -21.99
N SER A 286 -26.21 -11.28 -22.73
CA SER A 286 -25.41 -10.24 -23.35
C SER A 286 -24.93 -9.22 -22.32
N ALA A 287 -23.79 -8.57 -22.58
CA ALA A 287 -23.25 -7.53 -21.73
C ALA A 287 -24.28 -6.42 -21.40
N ALA A 288 -25.01 -5.94 -22.40
CA ALA A 288 -26.09 -4.96 -22.23
C ALA A 288 -27.22 -5.44 -21.29
N ARG A 289 -27.55 -6.74 -21.30
CA ARG A 289 -28.55 -7.29 -20.37
C ARG A 289 -28.03 -7.33 -18.94
N VAL A 290 -26.76 -7.71 -18.75
CA VAL A 290 -26.10 -7.69 -17.44
C VAL A 290 -26.01 -6.26 -16.91
N ALA A 291 -25.52 -5.31 -17.72
CA ALA A 291 -25.45 -3.89 -17.36
C ALA A 291 -26.81 -3.30 -16.97
N ARG A 292 -27.88 -3.67 -17.70
CA ARG A 292 -29.25 -3.26 -17.34
C ARG A 292 -29.67 -3.82 -15.97
N LYS A 293 -29.41 -5.10 -15.69
CA LYS A 293 -29.73 -5.71 -14.39
C LYS A 293 -28.93 -5.10 -13.24
N LEU A 294 -27.72 -4.63 -13.52
CA LEU A 294 -26.88 -3.89 -12.58
C LEU A 294 -27.33 -2.43 -12.39
N GLY A 295 -28.36 -1.97 -13.11
CA GLY A 295 -28.86 -0.60 -13.01
C GLY A 295 -27.88 0.45 -13.52
N VAL A 296 -27.01 0.11 -14.50
CA VAL A 296 -25.95 1.02 -15.00
C VAL A 296 -26.53 2.33 -15.53
N GLU A 297 -27.63 2.31 -16.29
CA GLU A 297 -28.25 3.52 -16.84
C GLU A 297 -28.89 4.42 -15.77
N GLU A 298 -29.40 3.83 -14.69
CA GLU A 298 -29.90 4.58 -13.54
C GLU A 298 -28.75 5.31 -12.84
N LEU A 299 -27.64 4.60 -12.57
CA LEU A 299 -26.45 5.19 -11.97
C LEU A 299 -25.85 6.29 -12.86
N LYS A 300 -25.80 6.10 -14.19
CA LYS A 300 -25.31 7.13 -15.12
C LYS A 300 -26.17 8.40 -15.04
N ARG A 301 -27.50 8.28 -14.96
CA ARG A 301 -28.39 9.44 -14.74
C ARG A 301 -28.14 10.10 -13.38
N ALA A 302 -27.95 9.30 -12.33
CA ALA A 302 -27.70 9.80 -10.97
C ALA A 302 -26.39 10.59 -10.85
N ARG A 303 -25.39 10.39 -11.72
CA ARG A 303 -24.18 11.25 -11.79
C ARG A 303 -24.50 12.72 -12.11
N SER A 304 -25.67 13.00 -12.68
CA SER A 304 -26.14 14.37 -12.96
C SER A 304 -27.16 14.87 -11.93
N SER A 305 -27.38 14.14 -10.83
CA SER A 305 -28.31 14.55 -9.77
C SER A 305 -27.91 15.89 -9.15
N ALA A 306 -28.89 16.69 -8.71
CA ALA A 306 -28.62 17.88 -7.90
C ALA A 306 -28.04 17.51 -6.53
N SER A 307 -28.40 16.34 -6.01
CA SER A 307 -27.88 15.81 -4.74
C SER A 307 -26.44 15.36 -4.90
N ARG A 308 -25.51 16.03 -4.19
CA ARG A 308 -24.10 15.66 -4.14
C ARG A 308 -23.90 14.21 -3.70
N GLU A 309 -24.68 13.75 -2.73
CA GLU A 309 -24.56 12.41 -2.16
C GLU A 309 -24.96 11.34 -3.18
N GLU A 310 -26.05 11.56 -3.92
CA GLU A 310 -26.47 10.67 -5.01
C GLU A 310 -25.44 10.63 -6.14
N ARG A 311 -24.86 11.79 -6.52
CA ARG A 311 -23.80 11.84 -7.52
C ARG A 311 -22.58 11.01 -7.10
N LEU A 312 -22.11 11.21 -5.87
CA LEU A 312 -20.94 10.49 -5.35
C LEU A 312 -21.21 8.99 -5.21
N PHE A 313 -22.38 8.59 -4.72
CA PHE A 313 -22.74 7.18 -4.66
C PHE A 313 -22.76 6.55 -6.05
N ALA A 314 -23.37 7.21 -7.04
CA ALA A 314 -23.42 6.74 -8.40
C ALA A 314 -22.02 6.60 -9.03
N GLU A 315 -21.17 7.60 -8.84
CA GLU A 315 -19.80 7.63 -9.35
C GLU A 315 -18.94 6.50 -8.76
N ARG A 316 -18.93 6.35 -7.43
CA ARG A 316 -18.23 5.26 -6.74
C ARG A 316 -18.73 3.89 -7.19
N THR A 317 -20.04 3.73 -7.36
CA THR A 317 -20.66 2.46 -7.74
C THR A 317 -20.33 2.07 -9.18
N LEU A 318 -20.42 3.01 -10.12
CA LEU A 318 -20.01 2.78 -11.50
C LEU A 318 -18.51 2.47 -11.59
N PHE A 319 -17.69 3.17 -10.81
CA PHE A 319 -16.26 2.92 -10.77
C PHE A 319 -15.94 1.53 -10.23
N ALA A 320 -16.54 1.14 -9.10
CA ALA A 320 -16.38 -0.19 -8.51
C ALA A 320 -16.81 -1.32 -9.46
N LEU A 321 -18.00 -1.19 -10.07
CA LEU A 321 -18.51 -2.16 -11.04
C LEU A 321 -17.58 -2.28 -12.23
N ARG A 322 -17.07 -1.16 -12.76
CA ARG A 322 -16.14 -1.16 -13.88
C ARG A 322 -14.84 -1.84 -13.52
N VAL A 323 -14.20 -1.46 -12.41
CA VAL A 323 -12.93 -2.04 -11.96
C VAL A 323 -13.07 -3.55 -11.76
N ARG A 324 -14.16 -3.99 -11.09
CA ARG A 324 -14.46 -5.41 -10.95
C ARG A 324 -14.63 -6.10 -12.30
N ALA A 325 -15.41 -5.51 -13.21
CA ALA A 325 -15.73 -6.11 -14.50
C ALA A 325 -14.59 -6.07 -15.53
N SER A 326 -13.68 -5.09 -15.46
CA SER A 326 -12.60 -4.92 -16.44
C SER A 326 -11.30 -5.61 -16.04
N PHE A 327 -11.08 -5.79 -14.73
CA PHE A 327 -9.81 -6.23 -14.19
C PHE A 327 -9.95 -7.45 -13.30
N TYR A 328 -10.50 -7.31 -12.09
CA TYR A 328 -10.47 -8.39 -11.09
C TYR A 328 -11.21 -9.66 -11.54
N LEU A 329 -12.47 -9.53 -11.93
CA LEU A 329 -13.29 -10.70 -12.32
C LEU A 329 -12.77 -11.37 -13.60
N PRO A 330 -12.38 -10.65 -14.67
CA PRO A 330 -11.72 -11.29 -15.81
C PRO A 330 -10.46 -12.07 -15.46
N SER A 331 -9.58 -11.51 -14.61
CA SER A 331 -8.35 -12.19 -14.20
C SER A 331 -8.62 -13.47 -13.41
N GLU A 332 -9.59 -13.45 -12.50
CA GLU A 332 -10.04 -14.64 -11.77
C GLU A 332 -10.60 -15.71 -12.72
N LEU A 333 -11.43 -15.30 -13.68
CA LEU A 333 -12.04 -16.20 -14.67
C LEU A 333 -11.02 -16.80 -15.63
N GLU A 334 -10.02 -16.03 -16.04
CA GLU A 334 -8.92 -16.52 -16.87
C GLU A 334 -8.07 -17.55 -16.11
N ALA A 335 -7.72 -17.26 -14.85
CA ALA A 335 -7.03 -18.20 -13.99
C ALA A 335 -7.84 -19.49 -13.78
N ALA A 336 -9.17 -19.39 -13.77
CA ALA A 336 -10.08 -20.53 -13.69
C ALA A 336 -10.37 -21.23 -15.04
N GLY A 337 -9.70 -20.85 -16.14
CA GLY A 337 -9.88 -21.48 -17.45
C GLY A 337 -11.22 -21.14 -18.13
N ARG A 338 -11.80 -19.98 -17.85
CA ARG A 338 -13.10 -19.51 -18.39
C ARG A 338 -12.98 -18.23 -19.23
N PRO A 339 -12.21 -18.24 -20.33
CA PRO A 339 -11.93 -17.04 -21.12
C PRO A 339 -13.18 -16.38 -21.73
N ASP A 340 -14.19 -17.15 -22.14
CA ASP A 340 -15.45 -16.59 -22.68
C ASP A 340 -16.19 -15.73 -21.66
N ARG A 341 -16.09 -16.10 -20.38
CA ARG A 341 -16.74 -15.42 -19.26
C ARG A 341 -15.94 -14.19 -18.86
N ALA A 342 -14.61 -14.27 -18.93
CA ALA A 342 -13.74 -13.11 -18.82
C ALA A 342 -14.03 -12.08 -19.93
N ALA A 343 -14.25 -12.52 -21.16
CA ALA A 343 -14.64 -11.66 -22.28
C ALA A 343 -16.00 -11.00 -22.05
N LEU A 344 -17.00 -11.75 -21.57
CA LEU A 344 -18.30 -11.19 -21.18
C LEU A 344 -18.15 -10.12 -20.08
N SER A 345 -17.34 -10.37 -19.05
CA SER A 345 -17.08 -9.40 -17.98
C SER A 345 -16.48 -8.10 -18.53
N ARG A 346 -15.48 -8.19 -19.41
CA ARG A 346 -14.88 -7.01 -20.05
C ARG A 346 -15.88 -6.26 -20.93
N ALA A 347 -16.76 -6.98 -21.63
CA ALA A 347 -17.84 -6.36 -22.39
C ALA A 347 -18.84 -5.62 -21.47
N VAL A 348 -19.16 -6.15 -20.28
CA VAL A 348 -19.97 -5.43 -19.29
C VAL A 348 -19.26 -4.15 -18.83
N ALA A 349 -17.94 -4.18 -18.64
CA ALA A 349 -17.18 -2.97 -18.31
C ALA A 349 -17.25 -1.91 -19.42
N ALA A 350 -17.31 -2.33 -20.70
CA ALA A 350 -17.49 -1.43 -21.83
C ALA A 350 -18.87 -0.74 -21.81
N GLU A 351 -19.93 -1.46 -21.42
CA GLU A 351 -21.29 -0.88 -21.26
C GLU A 351 -21.35 0.19 -20.16
N ILE A 352 -20.52 0.07 -19.11
CA ILE A 352 -20.41 1.09 -18.06
C ILE A 352 -19.77 2.36 -18.59
N GLY A 353 -18.81 2.22 -19.52
CA GLY A 353 -18.15 3.32 -20.22
C GLY A 353 -16.96 3.94 -19.46
N PRO A 354 -16.19 4.83 -20.11
CA PRO A 354 -15.07 5.52 -19.50
C PRO A 354 -15.56 6.59 -18.52
N GLY A 355 -15.61 6.29 -17.22
CA GLY A 355 -15.38 7.32 -16.20
C GLY A 355 -13.92 7.76 -16.27
N ALA A 356 -13.63 9.06 -16.26
CA ALA A 356 -12.25 9.56 -16.33
C ALA A 356 -11.49 9.41 -14.98
N PRO A 357 -10.14 9.26 -14.99
CA PRO A 357 -9.28 8.75 -16.04
C PRO A 357 -8.81 7.31 -15.78
N ALA A 358 -8.35 6.74 -16.89
CA ALA A 358 -7.72 5.44 -17.05
C ALA A 358 -6.74 5.06 -15.94
N HIS A 359 -6.83 3.81 -15.47
CA HIS A 359 -5.60 3.08 -15.15
C HIS A 359 -4.73 3.11 -16.42
N PRO A 360 -3.45 3.53 -16.38
CA PRO A 360 -2.57 3.21 -17.47
C PRO A 360 -2.59 1.70 -17.62
N ALA A 361 -2.87 1.26 -18.86
CA ALA A 361 -2.73 -0.13 -19.24
C ALA A 361 -1.36 -0.65 -18.75
N PRO A 362 -1.24 -1.94 -18.36
CA PRO A 362 0.07 -2.49 -18.07
C PRO A 362 1.00 -2.22 -19.27
N SER A 363 2.07 -1.48 -19.03
CA SER A 363 3.12 -1.26 -20.02
C SER A 363 3.78 -2.62 -20.30
N GLY A 364 3.32 -3.31 -21.33
CA GLY A 364 3.83 -4.65 -21.65
C GLY A 364 3.30 -5.27 -22.94
N ALA A 365 2.56 -4.55 -23.79
CA ALA A 365 2.32 -5.02 -25.15
C ALA A 365 3.57 -4.71 -25.99
N PRO A 366 4.25 -5.70 -26.57
CA PRO A 366 5.33 -5.43 -27.51
C PRO A 366 4.74 -4.66 -28.70
N THR A 367 5.29 -3.49 -28.97
CA THR A 367 5.07 -2.76 -30.21
C THR A 367 5.38 -3.72 -31.37
N PRO A 368 4.48 -3.92 -32.36
CA PRO A 368 4.90 -4.60 -33.57
C PRO A 368 5.97 -3.73 -34.22
N LEU A 369 7.20 -4.26 -34.29
CA LEU A 369 8.26 -3.67 -35.08
C LEU A 369 7.83 -3.64 -36.56
N PRO A 370 8.30 -2.63 -37.32
CA PRO A 370 7.85 -2.37 -38.69
C PRO A 370 8.06 -3.53 -39.67
#